data_AF-K2MQC1-F1
#
_entry.id   AF-K2MQC1-F1
#
_cell.length_a   1.000
_cell.length_b   1.000
_cell.length_c   1.000
_cell.angle_alpha   90.00
_cell.angle_beta   90.00
_cell.angle_gamma   90.00
#
_symmetry.space_group_name_H-M   'P 1'
#
loop_
_entity.id
_entity.type
_entity.pdbx_description
1 polymer ?
#
loop_
_entity_poly.entity_id
_entity_poly.type
_entity_poly.pdbx_seq_one_letter_code
_entity_poly.pdbx_strand_id
1 'polypeptide(L)'
;MKAPYLAAVRKELLGKASELVPNYGFANASLFHTALAALQEKDEYKGNKRIADVDFAQLFPRGFPIALVEHIVENTNKAAHLRLEERFNKNTILDYVAKNSGLYQIGQYKLPGVKNVVEEAILTKIEALVPYSEHWPEAVALELKPTNVPFAVKNLTEFVDNICYYAERMENLGAVIASGNVLLQSRLHYPPVHRVVDKKGHEGHQQETDEERFWRGFSSSIPLSSGPHLGGGLLNYGWYVKRTKVLTVFSLAMFSFVGEGKGHYRDTRAMIRCITDKLL
;
A
#
# COMPACT_ATOMS: atom_id res chain seq x y z
N MET A 1 -7.16 13.48 -30.71
CA MET A 1 -6.18 13.99 -29.71
C MET A 1 -5.18 12.91 -29.35
N LYS A 2 -3.94 13.25 -28.96
CA LYS A 2 -2.95 12.25 -28.51
C LYS A 2 -3.40 11.63 -27.19
N ALA A 3 -3.52 10.30 -27.11
CA ALA A 3 -3.88 9.56 -25.90
C ALA A 3 -3.19 10.01 -24.60
N PRO A 4 -1.86 10.30 -24.56
CA PRO A 4 -1.20 10.76 -23.33
C PRO A 4 -1.70 12.12 -22.82
N TYR A 5 -2.16 13.00 -23.72
CA TYR A 5 -2.70 14.30 -23.33
C TYR A 5 -4.06 14.14 -22.62
N LEU A 6 -4.94 13.29 -23.15
CA LEU A 6 -6.23 13.00 -22.52
C LEU A 6 -6.05 12.36 -21.13
N ALA A 7 -5.07 11.47 -20.97
CA ALA A 7 -4.75 10.88 -19.68
C ALA A 7 -4.25 11.92 -18.66
N ALA A 8 -3.41 12.86 -19.09
CA ALA A 8 -2.93 13.95 -18.24
C ALA A 8 -4.07 14.87 -17.78
N VAL A 9 -4.90 15.33 -18.73
CA VAL A 9 -6.08 16.16 -18.43
C VAL A 9 -7.04 15.45 -17.48
N ARG A 10 -7.32 14.16 -17.70
CA ARG A 10 -8.14 13.34 -16.80
C ARG A 10 -7.55 13.33 -15.38
N LYS A 11 -6.25 13.04 -15.25
CA LYS A 11 -5.59 12.96 -13.94
C LYS A 11 -5.64 14.29 -13.19
N GLU A 12 -5.37 15.40 -13.86
CA GLU A 12 -5.39 16.72 -13.24
C GLU A 12 -6.80 17.17 -12.84
N LEU A 13 -7.79 16.92 -13.70
CA LEU A 13 -9.18 17.24 -13.42
C LEU A 13 -9.70 16.45 -12.21
N LEU A 14 -9.43 15.15 -12.14
CA LEU A 14 -9.80 14.31 -11.00
C LEU A 14 -9.05 14.71 -9.72
N GLY A 15 -7.79 15.11 -9.84
CA GLY A 15 -7.02 15.64 -8.71
C GLY A 15 -7.66 16.90 -8.12
N LYS A 16 -8.00 17.88 -8.97
CA LYS A 16 -8.67 19.11 -8.52
C LYS A 16 -10.08 18.85 -7.98
N ALA A 17 -10.83 17.97 -8.63
CA ALA A 17 -12.14 17.58 -8.14
C ALA A 17 -12.05 16.91 -6.76
N SER A 18 -11.02 16.11 -6.49
CA SER A 18 -10.84 15.46 -5.18
C SER A 18 -10.66 16.49 -4.06
N GLU A 19 -9.99 17.61 -4.29
CA GLU A 19 -9.84 18.68 -3.29
C GLU A 19 -11.19 19.35 -2.94
N LEU A 20 -12.16 19.32 -3.87
CA LEU A 20 -13.46 19.98 -3.74
C LEU A 20 -14.55 19.05 -3.19
N VAL A 21 -14.36 17.73 -3.19
CA VAL A 21 -15.33 16.75 -2.68
C VAL A 21 -15.86 17.07 -1.28
N PRO A 22 -15.05 17.49 -0.29
CA PRO A 22 -15.57 17.78 1.05
C PRO A 22 -16.68 18.84 1.07
N ASN A 23 -16.66 19.78 0.12
CA ASN A 23 -17.62 20.89 0.04
C ASN A 23 -18.85 20.56 -0.81
N TYR A 24 -18.68 19.75 -1.87
CA TYR A 24 -19.73 19.54 -2.87
C TYR A 24 -20.35 18.14 -2.85
N GLY A 25 -19.67 17.14 -2.27
CA GLY A 25 -20.04 15.73 -2.36
C GLY A 25 -19.79 15.14 -3.76
N PHE A 26 -20.22 13.90 -3.97
CA PHE A 26 -20.01 13.19 -5.25
C PHE A 26 -21.18 13.34 -6.22
N ALA A 27 -22.39 13.62 -5.69
CA ALA A 27 -23.61 13.72 -6.49
C ALA A 27 -23.83 15.10 -7.13
N ASN A 28 -23.13 16.14 -6.67
CA ASN A 28 -23.41 17.51 -7.10
C ASN A 28 -22.82 17.83 -8.48
N ALA A 29 -23.69 18.21 -9.42
CA ALA A 29 -23.30 18.56 -10.80
C ALA A 29 -22.34 19.77 -10.88
N SER A 30 -22.36 20.66 -9.88
CA SER A 30 -21.47 21.82 -9.84
C SER A 30 -20.00 21.46 -9.61
N LEU A 31 -19.72 20.30 -8.99
CA LEU A 31 -18.34 19.84 -8.74
C LEU A 31 -17.53 19.76 -10.03
N PHE A 32 -18.12 19.20 -11.08
CA PHE A 32 -17.47 19.06 -12.38
C PHE A 32 -17.15 20.44 -13.00
N HIS A 33 -18.12 21.35 -12.99
CA HIS A 33 -17.95 22.68 -13.56
C HIS A 33 -16.92 23.51 -12.79
N THR A 34 -16.93 23.45 -11.46
CA THR A 34 -15.95 24.15 -10.61
C THR A 34 -14.55 23.56 -10.78
N ALA A 35 -14.42 22.23 -10.83
CA ALA A 35 -13.13 21.59 -11.08
C ALA A 35 -12.58 21.92 -12.48
N LEU A 36 -13.46 21.98 -13.49
CA LEU A 36 -13.09 22.36 -14.86
C LEU A 36 -12.66 23.83 -14.94
N ALA A 37 -13.38 24.74 -14.30
CA ALA A 37 -13.02 26.15 -14.24
C ALA A 37 -11.65 26.34 -13.56
N ALA A 38 -11.41 25.68 -12.43
CA ALA A 38 -10.13 25.71 -11.73
C ALA A 38 -8.97 25.16 -12.59
N LEU A 39 -9.24 24.21 -13.49
CA LEU A 39 -8.23 23.70 -14.43
C LEU A 39 -7.94 24.69 -15.56
N GLN A 40 -8.95 25.40 -16.06
CA GLN A 40 -8.82 26.42 -17.11
C GLN A 40 -8.04 27.66 -16.64
N GLU A 41 -8.04 27.96 -15.35
CA GLU A 41 -7.29 29.08 -14.75
C GLU A 41 -5.77 28.82 -14.67
N LYS A 42 -5.29 27.59 -14.90
CA LYS A 42 -3.85 27.29 -14.95
C LYS A 42 -3.22 27.77 -16.26
N ASP A 43 -2.05 28.39 -16.16
CA ASP A 43 -1.33 29.02 -17.28
C ASP A 43 -0.99 28.04 -18.43
N GLU A 44 -0.80 26.74 -18.13
CA GLU A 44 -0.59 25.69 -19.15
C GLU A 44 -1.80 25.47 -20.08
N TYR A 45 -2.99 25.86 -19.65
CA TYR A 45 -4.24 25.65 -20.37
C TYR A 45 -4.92 26.95 -20.83
N LYS A 46 -4.55 28.11 -20.27
CA LYS A 46 -5.06 29.45 -20.66
C LYS A 46 -4.89 29.81 -22.15
N GLY A 47 -3.89 29.24 -22.82
CA GLY A 47 -3.61 29.52 -24.24
C GLY A 47 -4.17 28.49 -25.23
N ASN A 48 -4.74 27.38 -24.75
CA ASN A 48 -5.11 26.27 -25.61
C ASN A 48 -6.62 26.23 -25.84
N LYS A 49 -7.04 26.41 -27.10
CA LYS A 49 -8.34 25.95 -27.64
C LYS A 49 -8.60 24.43 -27.46
N ARG A 50 -7.82 23.71 -26.63
CA ARG A 50 -7.80 22.25 -26.53
C ARG A 50 -8.76 21.67 -25.49
N ILE A 51 -9.07 22.36 -24.38
CA ILE A 51 -10.02 21.79 -23.39
C ILE A 51 -11.45 21.77 -23.94
N ALA A 52 -11.85 22.80 -24.72
CA ALA A 52 -13.17 22.86 -25.35
C ALA A 52 -13.40 21.72 -26.38
N ASP A 53 -12.32 21.20 -26.97
CA ASP A 53 -12.34 20.11 -27.94
C ASP A 53 -12.27 18.71 -27.26
N VAL A 54 -12.22 18.64 -25.92
CA VAL A 54 -12.19 17.35 -25.21
C VAL A 54 -13.59 16.76 -25.19
N ASP A 55 -13.74 15.57 -25.76
CA ASP A 55 -14.93 14.76 -25.56
C ASP A 55 -14.94 14.16 -24.14
N PHE A 56 -15.72 14.75 -23.25
CA PHE A 56 -15.87 14.30 -21.87
C PHE A 56 -16.56 12.94 -21.75
N ALA A 57 -17.36 12.53 -22.74
CA ALA A 57 -17.93 11.18 -22.77
C ALA A 57 -16.83 10.13 -23.03
N GLN A 58 -15.85 10.47 -23.87
CA GLN A 58 -14.66 9.64 -24.06
C GLN A 58 -13.75 9.65 -22.81
N LEU A 59 -13.66 10.78 -22.10
CA LEU A 59 -12.82 10.91 -20.91
C LEU A 59 -13.37 10.10 -19.73
N PHE A 60 -14.69 10.06 -19.59
CA PHE A 60 -15.42 9.41 -18.49
C PHE A 60 -16.56 8.52 -19.00
N PRO A 61 -16.27 7.35 -19.59
CA PRO A 61 -17.28 6.51 -20.25
C PRO A 61 -18.36 5.99 -19.30
N ARG A 62 -18.05 5.83 -18.00
CA ARG A 62 -18.99 5.41 -16.95
C ARG A 62 -19.52 6.57 -16.10
N GLY A 63 -19.15 7.81 -16.45
CA GLY A 63 -19.49 9.02 -15.72
C GLY A 63 -18.36 9.56 -14.85
N PHE A 64 -18.38 10.87 -14.66
CA PHE A 64 -17.39 11.60 -13.86
C PHE A 64 -17.40 11.21 -12.37
N PRO A 65 -18.57 11.10 -11.68
CA PRO A 65 -18.58 10.80 -10.25
C PRO A 65 -17.88 9.48 -9.89
N ILE A 66 -18.13 8.40 -10.65
CA ILE A 66 -17.47 7.12 -10.40
C ILE A 66 -15.97 7.17 -10.73
N ALA A 67 -15.57 7.88 -11.79
CA ALA A 67 -14.15 8.04 -12.12
C ALA A 67 -13.39 8.80 -11.02
N LEU A 68 -14.05 9.73 -10.33
CA LEU A 68 -13.50 10.43 -9.18
C LEU A 68 -13.38 9.52 -7.95
N VAL A 69 -14.39 8.71 -7.65
CA VAL A 69 -14.31 7.71 -6.59
C VAL A 69 -13.15 6.75 -6.85
N GLU A 70 -13.05 6.20 -8.06
CA GLU A 70 -11.95 5.31 -8.45
C GLU A 70 -10.58 5.97 -8.30
N HIS A 71 -10.46 7.25 -8.67
CA HIS A 71 -9.22 8.01 -8.49
C HIS A 71 -8.83 8.13 -7.01
N ILE A 72 -9.78 8.44 -6.13
CA ILE A 72 -9.54 8.52 -4.68
C ILE A 72 -9.17 7.14 -4.11
N VAL A 73 -9.87 6.08 -4.53
CA VAL A 73 -9.57 4.71 -4.12
C VAL A 73 -8.17 4.29 -4.55
N GLU A 74 -7.78 4.57 -5.80
CA GLU A 74 -6.44 4.30 -6.31
C GLU A 74 -5.36 5.08 -5.55
N ASN A 75 -5.59 6.37 -5.29
CA ASN A 75 -4.63 7.22 -4.58
C ASN A 75 -4.45 6.75 -3.12
N THR A 76 -5.55 6.42 -2.43
CA THR A 76 -5.50 5.91 -1.05
C THR A 76 -4.88 4.51 -0.99
N ASN A 77 -5.12 3.64 -1.99
CA ASN A 77 -4.41 2.36 -2.12
C ASN A 77 -2.91 2.55 -2.31
N LYS A 78 -2.50 3.50 -3.17
CA LYS A 78 -1.09 3.85 -3.40
C LYS A 78 -0.43 4.38 -2.12
N ALA A 79 -1.10 5.25 -1.38
CA ALA A 79 -0.60 5.77 -0.11
C ALA A 79 -0.33 4.64 0.90
N ALA A 80 -1.27 3.71 1.06
CA ALA A 80 -1.09 2.53 1.91
C ALA A 80 0.05 1.64 1.43
N HIS A 81 0.19 1.42 0.12
CA HIS A 81 1.29 0.64 -0.45
C HIS A 81 2.65 1.28 -0.20
N LEU A 82 2.79 2.59 -0.44
CA LEU A 82 4.03 3.32 -0.15
C LEU A 82 4.39 3.21 1.33
N ARG A 83 3.39 3.33 2.21
CA ARG A 83 3.60 3.18 3.65
C ARG A 83 4.06 1.78 4.05
N LEU A 84 3.50 0.74 3.42
CA LEU A 84 3.94 -0.63 3.62
C LEU A 84 5.38 -0.84 3.13
N GLU A 85 5.74 -0.25 2.01
CA GLU A 85 7.10 -0.33 1.50
C GLU A 85 8.09 0.39 2.43
N GLU A 86 7.78 1.60 2.89
CA GLU A 86 8.63 2.32 3.86
C GLU A 86 8.91 1.51 5.14
N ARG A 87 7.88 0.86 5.69
CA ARG A 87 7.96 0.18 6.99
C ARG A 87 8.33 -1.29 6.94
N PHE A 88 7.96 -1.98 5.87
CA PHE A 88 8.10 -3.43 5.74
C PHE A 88 8.91 -3.84 4.50
N ASN A 89 9.78 -2.94 4.02
CA ASN A 89 10.82 -3.29 3.06
C ASN A 89 11.75 -4.34 3.67
N LYS A 90 12.01 -5.38 2.88
CA LYS A 90 12.86 -6.52 3.22
C LYS A 90 14.27 -6.09 3.66
N ASN A 91 14.90 -5.23 2.88
CA ASN A 91 16.28 -4.79 3.11
C ASN A 91 16.35 -3.93 4.38
N THR A 92 15.42 -2.99 4.54
CA THR A 92 15.35 -2.15 5.73
C THR A 92 15.24 -2.98 7.01
N ILE A 93 14.36 -3.98 7.04
CA ILE A 93 14.22 -4.83 8.23
C ILE A 93 15.47 -5.67 8.46
N LEU A 94 16.06 -6.24 7.41
CA LEU A 94 17.27 -7.04 7.54
C LEU A 94 18.48 -6.21 8.00
N ASP A 95 18.61 -4.98 7.53
CA ASP A 95 19.62 -4.03 7.99
C ASP A 95 19.41 -3.71 9.47
N TYR A 96 18.16 -3.52 9.92
CA TYR A 96 17.85 -3.35 11.34
C TYR A 96 18.20 -4.58 12.17
N VAL A 97 17.94 -5.79 11.66
CA VAL A 97 18.26 -7.06 12.32
C VAL A 97 19.77 -7.26 12.41
N ALA A 98 20.52 -6.97 11.33
CA ALA A 98 21.98 -7.02 11.31
C ALA A 98 22.58 -6.07 12.35
N LYS A 99 22.10 -4.82 12.41
CA LYS A 99 22.57 -3.81 13.36
C LYS A 99 22.23 -4.14 14.82
N ASN A 100 21.18 -4.93 15.08
CA ASN A 100 20.69 -5.25 16.42
C ASN A 100 20.72 -6.76 16.71
N SER A 101 21.67 -7.49 16.11
CA SER A 101 21.75 -8.96 16.17
C SER A 101 21.72 -9.49 17.61
N GLY A 102 22.40 -8.80 18.55
CA GLY A 102 22.37 -9.14 19.98
C GLY A 102 20.98 -9.00 20.64
N LEU A 103 20.25 -7.92 20.39
CA LEU A 103 18.90 -7.71 20.96
C LEU A 103 17.87 -8.67 20.39
N TYR A 104 18.04 -9.07 19.13
CA TYR A 104 17.22 -10.09 18.50
C TYR A 104 17.45 -11.47 19.12
N GLN A 105 18.72 -11.85 19.35
CA GLN A 105 19.08 -13.13 19.98
C GLN A 105 18.57 -13.25 21.42
N ILE A 106 18.51 -12.13 22.15
CA ILE A 106 17.99 -12.07 23.53
C ILE A 106 16.45 -12.03 23.54
N GLY A 107 15.79 -11.98 22.38
CA GLY A 107 14.32 -11.94 22.26
C GLY A 107 13.69 -10.61 22.67
N GLN A 108 14.49 -9.57 22.90
CA GLN A 108 14.01 -8.23 23.28
C GLN A 108 13.45 -7.46 22.08
N TYR A 109 13.86 -7.81 20.85
CA TYR A 109 13.29 -7.24 19.64
C TYR A 109 12.35 -8.23 18.95
N LYS A 110 11.05 -7.87 18.87
CA LYS A 110 10.05 -8.65 18.15
C LYS A 110 9.84 -8.05 16.76
N LEU A 111 10.01 -8.88 15.73
CA LEU A 111 9.74 -8.48 14.35
C LEU A 111 8.26 -8.09 14.21
N PRO A 112 7.96 -7.15 13.29
CA PRO A 112 6.58 -6.83 12.98
C PRO A 112 5.85 -8.09 12.48
N GLY A 113 4.68 -8.36 13.05
CA GLY A 113 3.86 -9.50 12.66
C GLY A 113 2.89 -9.17 11.53
N VAL A 114 2.13 -10.20 11.10
CA VAL A 114 1.02 -10.06 10.15
C VAL A 114 0.02 -9.00 10.60
N LYS A 115 -0.32 -8.99 11.89
CA LYS A 115 -1.17 -7.96 12.51
C LYS A 115 -0.68 -6.55 12.20
N ASN A 116 0.61 -6.25 12.43
CA ASN A 116 1.18 -4.93 12.23
C ASN A 116 1.07 -4.46 10.77
N VAL A 117 1.27 -5.37 9.81
CA VAL A 117 1.12 -5.07 8.38
C VAL A 117 -0.31 -4.70 8.04
N VAL A 118 -1.27 -5.52 8.48
CA VAL A 118 -2.70 -5.33 8.18
C VAL A 118 -3.22 -4.05 8.81
N GLU A 119 -2.86 -3.79 10.08
CA GLU A 119 -3.25 -2.55 10.77
C GLU A 119 -2.68 -1.31 10.09
N GLU A 120 -1.38 -1.30 9.79
CA GLU A 120 -0.73 -0.13 9.18
C GLU A 120 -1.36 0.19 7.82
N ALA A 121 -1.61 -0.83 6.98
CA ALA A 121 -2.19 -0.62 5.66
C ALA A 121 -3.62 -0.08 5.72
N ILE A 122 -4.48 -0.70 6.54
CA ILE A 122 -5.89 -0.33 6.65
C ILE A 122 -6.03 1.04 7.31
N LEU A 123 -5.27 1.31 8.38
CA LEU A 123 -5.29 2.62 9.04
C LEU A 123 -4.80 3.72 8.10
N THR A 124 -3.70 3.49 7.37
CA THR A 124 -3.19 4.48 6.40
C THR A 124 -4.25 4.80 5.33
N LYS A 125 -4.94 3.77 4.81
CA LYS A 125 -6.02 3.98 3.83
C LYS A 125 -7.18 4.75 4.43
N ILE A 126 -7.62 4.42 5.64
CA ILE A 126 -8.72 5.11 6.33
C ILE A 126 -8.35 6.56 6.64
N GLU A 127 -7.14 6.81 7.15
CA GLU A 127 -6.61 8.15 7.42
C GLU A 127 -6.60 9.01 6.15
N ALA A 128 -6.23 8.43 5.00
CA ALA A 128 -6.29 9.10 3.71
C ALA A 128 -7.73 9.36 3.19
N LEU A 129 -8.73 8.61 3.69
CA LEU A 129 -10.14 8.79 3.34
C LEU A 129 -10.87 9.78 4.26
N VAL A 130 -10.29 10.15 5.41
CA VAL A 130 -10.88 11.08 6.38
C VAL A 130 -11.46 12.35 5.76
N PRO A 131 -10.77 13.04 4.81
CA PRO A 131 -11.31 14.27 4.20
C PRO A 131 -12.64 14.04 3.48
N TYR A 132 -12.91 12.81 3.03
CA TYR A 132 -14.08 12.45 2.24
C TYR A 132 -15.17 11.76 3.06
N SER A 133 -14.95 11.54 4.36
CA SER A 133 -15.81 10.73 5.24
C SER A 133 -17.29 11.10 5.18
N GLU A 134 -17.61 12.40 5.20
CA GLU A 134 -18.99 12.92 5.16
C GLU A 134 -19.77 12.47 3.92
N HIS A 135 -19.08 12.39 2.77
CA HIS A 135 -19.67 12.04 1.47
C HIS A 135 -19.30 10.61 1.03
N TRP A 136 -18.53 9.87 1.83
CA TRP A 136 -18.11 8.52 1.50
C TRP A 136 -19.27 7.51 1.33
N PRO A 137 -20.41 7.62 2.05
CA PRO A 137 -21.58 6.79 1.74
C PRO A 137 -22.06 6.91 0.28
N GLU A 138 -21.98 8.11 -0.30
CA GLU A 138 -22.33 8.34 -1.71
C GLU A 138 -21.36 7.63 -2.65
N ALA A 139 -20.06 7.66 -2.32
CA ALA A 139 -19.03 6.96 -3.07
C ALA A 139 -19.27 5.43 -3.07
N VAL A 140 -19.59 4.86 -1.90
CA VAL A 140 -19.92 3.44 -1.77
C VAL A 140 -21.17 3.10 -2.61
N ALA A 141 -22.20 3.94 -2.59
CA ALA A 141 -23.39 3.74 -3.41
C ALA A 141 -23.07 3.77 -4.92
N LEU A 142 -22.11 4.59 -5.36
CA LEU A 142 -21.64 4.62 -6.75
C LEU A 142 -20.87 3.34 -7.13
N GLU A 143 -20.03 2.81 -6.24
CA GLU A 143 -19.26 1.58 -6.45
C GLU A 143 -20.16 0.34 -6.54
N LEU A 144 -21.24 0.30 -5.76
CA LEU A 144 -22.19 -0.83 -5.71
C LEU A 144 -23.14 -0.92 -6.90
N LYS A 145 -23.13 0.05 -7.82
CA LYS A 145 -23.92 -0.04 -9.06
C LYS A 145 -23.43 -1.23 -9.89
N PRO A 146 -24.32 -2.06 -10.49
CA PRO A 146 -23.92 -3.27 -11.23
C PRO A 146 -22.85 -3.04 -12.31
N THR A 147 -22.88 -1.89 -12.98
CA THR A 147 -21.90 -1.51 -14.02
C THR A 147 -20.51 -1.17 -13.47
N ASN A 148 -20.41 -0.88 -12.18
CA ASN A 148 -19.19 -0.41 -11.50
C ASN A 148 -18.58 -1.47 -10.58
N VAL A 149 -19.39 -2.39 -10.05
CA VAL A 149 -18.97 -3.46 -9.14
C VAL A 149 -17.72 -4.22 -9.63
N PRO A 150 -17.59 -4.63 -10.91
CA PRO A 150 -16.38 -5.33 -11.36
C PRO A 150 -15.08 -4.52 -11.16
N PHE A 151 -15.15 -3.21 -11.34
CA PHE A 151 -14.00 -2.30 -11.19
C PHE A 151 -13.71 -2.01 -9.71
N ALA A 152 -14.75 -1.80 -8.91
CA ALA A 152 -14.61 -1.64 -7.46
C ALA A 152 -14.02 -2.91 -6.80
N VAL A 153 -14.54 -4.09 -7.17
CA VAL A 153 -14.02 -5.38 -6.70
C VAL A 153 -12.58 -5.54 -7.13
N LYS A 154 -12.21 -5.22 -8.37
CA LYS A 154 -10.83 -5.26 -8.84
C LYS A 154 -9.91 -4.42 -7.94
N ASN A 155 -10.23 -3.14 -7.72
CA ASN A 155 -9.43 -2.24 -6.89
C ASN A 155 -9.31 -2.73 -5.43
N LEU A 156 -10.39 -3.29 -4.89
CA LEU A 156 -10.41 -3.90 -3.56
C LEU A 156 -9.52 -5.15 -3.50
N THR A 157 -9.64 -6.02 -4.50
CA THR A 157 -8.86 -7.26 -4.58
C THR A 157 -7.36 -7.00 -4.70
N GLU A 158 -6.94 -6.01 -5.50
CA GLU A 158 -5.54 -5.61 -5.64
C GLU A 158 -5.00 -5.01 -4.33
N PHE A 159 -5.80 -4.20 -3.62
CA PHE A 159 -5.43 -3.66 -2.32
C PHE A 159 -5.20 -4.77 -1.29
N VAL A 160 -6.13 -5.72 -1.19
CA VAL A 160 -6.02 -6.86 -0.26
C VAL A 160 -4.84 -7.76 -0.63
N ASP A 161 -4.61 -8.01 -1.92
CA ASP A 161 -3.48 -8.84 -2.38
C ASP A 161 -2.14 -8.19 -2.02
N ASN A 162 -2.02 -6.86 -2.16
CA ASN A 162 -0.85 -6.13 -1.70
C ASN A 162 -0.62 -6.34 -0.20
N ILE A 163 -1.65 -6.18 0.65
CA ILE A 163 -1.50 -6.43 2.09
C ILE A 163 -1.07 -7.88 2.37
N CYS A 164 -1.70 -8.85 1.71
CA CYS A 164 -1.39 -10.28 1.89
C CYS A 164 0.07 -10.59 1.52
N TYR A 165 0.58 -9.96 0.47
CA TYR A 165 1.97 -10.08 0.04
C TYR A 165 2.96 -9.60 1.11
N TYR A 166 2.74 -8.42 1.72
CA TYR A 166 3.58 -7.96 2.84
C TYR A 166 3.38 -8.78 4.11
N ALA A 167 2.16 -9.27 4.37
CA ALA A 167 1.87 -10.10 5.53
C ALA A 167 2.61 -11.44 5.46
N GLU A 168 2.54 -12.14 4.32
CA GLU A 168 3.29 -13.37 4.09
C GLU A 168 4.79 -13.13 4.14
N ARG A 169 5.26 -12.00 3.60
CA ARG A 169 6.66 -11.58 3.72
C ARG A 169 7.11 -11.53 5.18
N MET A 170 6.33 -10.89 6.06
CA MET A 170 6.67 -10.78 7.49
C MET A 170 6.59 -12.12 8.22
N GLU A 171 5.62 -12.96 7.88
CA GLU A 171 5.48 -14.31 8.44
C GLU A 171 6.69 -15.19 8.12
N ASN A 172 7.15 -15.18 6.86
CA ASN A 172 8.30 -15.96 6.42
C ASN A 172 9.64 -15.38 6.87
N LEU A 173 9.71 -14.06 7.09
CA LEU A 173 10.94 -13.37 7.47
C LEU A 173 11.51 -13.91 8.79
N GLY A 174 10.67 -14.29 9.75
CA GLY A 174 11.12 -14.90 11.01
C GLY A 174 11.88 -16.22 10.78
N ALA A 175 11.36 -17.10 9.93
CA ALA A 175 12.01 -18.36 9.58
C ALA A 175 13.35 -18.13 8.83
N VAL A 176 13.38 -17.14 7.94
CA VAL A 176 14.59 -16.77 7.19
C VAL A 176 15.66 -16.21 8.13
N ILE A 177 15.29 -15.36 9.07
CA ILE A 177 16.24 -14.81 10.05
C ILE A 177 16.75 -15.92 10.98
N ALA A 178 15.89 -16.81 11.46
CA ALA A 178 16.31 -17.96 12.25
C ALA A 178 17.34 -18.82 11.49
N SER A 179 17.06 -19.13 10.23
CA SER A 179 17.96 -19.90 9.36
C SER A 179 19.29 -19.17 9.12
N GLY A 180 19.23 -17.86 8.84
CA GLY A 180 20.42 -17.04 8.62
C GLY A 180 21.30 -16.91 9.87
N ASN A 181 20.69 -16.83 11.07
CA ASN A 181 21.42 -16.81 12.33
C ASN A 181 22.19 -18.12 12.58
N VAL A 182 21.58 -19.27 12.29
CA VAL A 182 22.27 -20.57 12.38
C VAL A 182 23.48 -20.61 11.43
N LEU A 183 23.31 -20.10 10.20
CA LEU A 183 24.40 -20.03 9.23
C LEU A 183 25.51 -19.07 9.67
N LEU A 184 25.18 -17.90 10.23
CA LEU A 184 26.15 -16.97 10.79
C LEU A 184 26.95 -17.59 11.93
N GLN A 185 26.28 -18.26 12.88
CA GLN A 185 26.93 -18.97 13.98
C GLN A 185 27.87 -20.09 13.51
N SER A 186 27.50 -20.79 12.43
CA SER A 186 28.36 -21.81 11.81
C SER A 186 29.59 -21.22 11.11
N ARG A 187 29.50 -20.01 10.55
CA ARG A 187 30.64 -19.30 9.93
C ARG A 187 31.64 -18.79 10.94
N LEU A 188 31.20 -18.44 12.14
CA LEU A 188 32.08 -18.06 13.24
C LEU A 188 32.98 -19.23 13.73
N HIS A 189 32.69 -20.48 13.32
CA HIS A 189 33.51 -21.66 13.61
C HIS A 189 34.56 -22.01 12.54
N TYR A 190 34.60 -21.30 11.41
CA TYR A 190 35.66 -21.45 10.41
C TYR A 190 36.60 -20.24 10.42
N PRO A 191 37.93 -20.41 10.54
CA PRO A 191 38.85 -19.31 10.34
C PRO A 191 38.71 -18.77 8.91
N PRO A 192 38.80 -17.45 8.69
CA PRO A 192 38.69 -16.90 7.36
C PRO A 192 39.89 -17.37 6.52
N VAL A 193 39.64 -18.19 5.52
CA VAL A 193 40.62 -18.51 4.48
C VAL A 193 40.92 -17.22 3.70
N HIS A 194 42.20 -16.88 3.64
CA HIS A 194 42.81 -15.65 3.12
C HIS A 194 41.99 -14.86 2.09
N ARG A 195 41.70 -13.58 2.43
CA ARG A 195 41.37 -12.55 1.44
C ARG A 195 42.54 -11.59 1.28
N VAL A 196 43.08 -11.56 0.06
CA VAL A 196 44.06 -10.60 -0.42
C VAL A 196 43.49 -9.19 -0.28
N VAL A 197 44.16 -8.37 0.52
CA VAL A 197 43.86 -6.95 0.67
C VAL A 197 44.49 -6.22 -0.51
N ASP A 198 43.69 -5.89 -1.53
CA ASP A 198 44.09 -4.87 -2.50
C ASP A 198 43.91 -3.49 -1.86
N LYS A 199 45.03 -2.91 -1.45
CA LYS A 199 45.12 -1.51 -1.00
C LYS A 199 45.07 -0.57 -2.20
N LYS A 200 43.92 0.03 -2.48
CA LYS A 200 43.83 1.39 -3.07
C LYS A 200 42.60 2.10 -2.53
N GLY A 201 42.83 3.28 -1.97
CA GLY A 201 41.86 4.02 -1.16
C GLY A 201 40.79 4.78 -1.95
N HIS A 202 39.71 5.12 -1.25
CA HIS A 202 39.09 6.45 -1.21
C HIS A 202 37.98 6.47 -0.13
N GLU A 203 38.03 7.53 0.69
CA GLU A 203 36.94 8.30 1.29
C GLU A 203 35.65 7.62 1.82
N GLY A 204 35.41 7.78 3.13
CA GLY A 204 34.15 8.35 3.62
C GLY A 204 32.89 7.48 3.70
N HIS A 205 32.92 6.18 3.37
CA HIS A 205 31.80 5.29 3.65
C HIS A 205 32.09 4.37 4.83
N GLN A 206 31.22 4.39 5.84
CA GLN A 206 31.21 3.42 6.94
C GLN A 206 31.39 2.00 6.37
N GLN A 207 32.47 1.35 6.79
CA GLN A 207 32.88 0.06 6.26
C GLN A 207 31.84 -1.00 6.66
N GLU A 208 31.10 -1.51 5.67
CA GLU A 208 30.05 -2.53 5.84
C GLU A 208 30.60 -3.73 6.62
N THR A 209 29.92 -4.10 7.71
CA THR A 209 30.30 -5.23 8.56
C THR A 209 30.14 -6.56 7.81
N ASP A 210 30.91 -7.58 8.19
CA ASP A 210 30.80 -8.90 7.56
C ASP A 210 29.40 -9.53 7.76
N GLU A 211 28.70 -9.17 8.84
CA GLU A 211 27.31 -9.55 9.10
C GLU A 211 26.33 -8.87 8.12
N GLU A 212 26.46 -7.55 7.91
CA GLU A 212 25.64 -6.80 6.94
C GLU A 212 25.82 -7.36 5.52
N ARG A 213 27.06 -7.66 5.13
CA ARG A 213 27.34 -8.26 3.81
C ARG A 213 26.74 -9.67 3.68
N PHE A 214 26.78 -10.48 4.75
CA PHE A 214 26.12 -11.78 4.75
C PHE A 214 24.61 -11.64 4.55
N TRP A 215 23.95 -10.78 5.33
CA TRP A 215 22.50 -10.61 5.26
C TRP A 215 22.03 -10.08 3.91
N ARG A 216 22.79 -9.15 3.30
CA ARG A 216 22.54 -8.68 1.93
C ARG A 216 22.62 -9.81 0.91
N GLY A 217 23.65 -10.66 1.00
CA GLY A 217 23.82 -11.80 0.09
C GLY A 217 22.77 -12.89 0.30
N PHE A 218 22.55 -13.31 1.54
CA PHE A 218 21.63 -14.38 1.92
C PHE A 218 20.19 -14.03 1.56
N SER A 219 19.77 -12.81 1.84
CA SER A 219 18.40 -12.39 1.57
C SER A 219 18.11 -12.24 0.09
N SER A 220 19.07 -11.82 -0.75
CA SER A 220 18.84 -11.57 -2.18
C SER A 220 18.21 -12.76 -2.93
N SER A 221 18.48 -13.98 -2.49
CA SER A 221 18.07 -15.21 -3.17
C SER A 221 16.76 -15.83 -2.64
N ILE A 222 16.17 -15.27 -1.58
CA ILE A 222 15.00 -15.87 -0.91
C ILE A 222 13.72 -15.06 -1.22
N PRO A 223 12.76 -15.62 -1.98
CA PRO A 223 11.44 -15.03 -2.10
C PRO A 223 10.72 -15.15 -0.74
N LEU A 224 10.26 -14.03 -0.20
CA LEU A 224 9.62 -13.99 1.12
C LEU A 224 8.10 -14.07 1.05
N SER A 225 7.50 -13.93 -0.13
CA SER A 225 6.07 -14.16 -0.35
C SER A 225 5.88 -14.95 -1.64
N SER A 226 5.03 -15.96 -1.55
CA SER A 226 4.76 -16.95 -2.59
C SER A 226 3.63 -16.48 -3.51
N GLY A 227 2.95 -15.39 -3.15
CA GLY A 227 1.77 -14.91 -3.90
C GLY A 227 0.69 -15.99 -4.05
N PRO A 228 -0.32 -15.77 -4.89
CA PRO A 228 -1.42 -16.72 -5.06
C PRO A 228 -1.03 -18.02 -5.78
N HIS A 229 0.17 -18.12 -6.38
CA HIS A 229 0.49 -19.18 -7.36
C HIS A 229 1.62 -20.14 -6.95
N LEU A 230 2.40 -19.87 -5.90
CA LEU A 230 3.58 -20.69 -5.55
C LEU A 230 3.34 -21.67 -4.38
N GLY A 231 2.08 -21.99 -4.09
CA GLY A 231 1.74 -23.05 -3.12
C GLY A 231 1.98 -24.45 -3.66
N GLY A 232 2.81 -25.26 -3.00
CA GLY A 232 2.88 -26.69 -3.28
C GLY A 232 1.57 -27.38 -2.92
N GLY A 233 0.82 -27.86 -3.92
CA GLY A 233 -0.41 -28.63 -3.75
C GLY A 233 -1.53 -28.23 -4.73
N LEU A 234 -2.41 -29.17 -5.07
CA LEU A 234 -3.47 -29.02 -6.08
C LEU A 234 -4.46 -27.86 -5.76
N LEU A 235 -4.58 -27.48 -4.47
CA LEU A 235 -5.50 -26.46 -3.95
C LEU A 235 -4.87 -25.78 -2.71
N ASN A 236 -3.91 -24.85 -2.89
CA ASN A 236 -3.38 -24.07 -1.75
C ASN A 236 -4.39 -23.00 -1.30
N TYR A 237 -5.27 -23.36 -0.37
CA TYR A 237 -6.27 -22.45 0.19
C TYR A 237 -5.68 -21.39 1.14
N GLY A 238 -4.42 -21.52 1.57
CA GLY A 238 -3.82 -20.61 2.56
C GLY A 238 -3.84 -19.15 2.14
N TRP A 239 -3.54 -18.86 0.86
CA TRP A 239 -3.63 -17.52 0.31
C TRP A 239 -5.05 -16.97 0.33
N TYR A 240 -6.03 -17.78 -0.09
CA TYR A 240 -7.44 -17.37 -0.10
C TYR A 240 -7.99 -17.15 1.31
N VAL A 241 -7.62 -18.00 2.27
CA VAL A 241 -7.99 -17.80 3.68
C VAL A 241 -7.41 -16.50 4.22
N LYS A 242 -6.14 -16.21 3.94
CA LYS A 242 -5.50 -14.95 4.33
C LYS A 242 -6.19 -13.75 3.69
N ARG A 243 -6.48 -13.84 2.38
CA ARG A 243 -7.23 -12.83 1.64
C ARG A 243 -8.59 -12.56 2.28
N THR A 244 -9.34 -13.60 2.62
CA THR A 244 -10.64 -13.47 3.28
C THR A 244 -10.51 -12.83 4.67
N LYS A 245 -9.51 -13.21 5.47
CA LYS A 245 -9.27 -12.59 6.78
C LYS A 245 -8.99 -11.09 6.65
N VAL A 246 -8.08 -10.70 5.77
CA VAL A 246 -7.72 -9.28 5.54
C VAL A 246 -8.92 -8.51 4.99
N LEU A 247 -9.64 -9.09 4.04
CA LEU A 247 -10.86 -8.49 3.48
C LEU A 247 -11.91 -8.26 4.57
N THR A 248 -12.14 -9.23 5.46
CA THR A 248 -13.08 -9.08 6.59
C THR A 248 -12.68 -7.94 7.51
N VAL A 249 -11.39 -7.82 7.86
CA VAL A 249 -10.90 -6.70 8.68
C VAL A 249 -11.19 -5.36 7.98
N PHE A 250 -10.85 -5.26 6.69
CA PHE A 250 -11.05 -4.03 5.92
C PHE A 250 -12.53 -3.67 5.78
N SER A 251 -13.39 -4.63 5.43
CA SER A 251 -14.83 -4.40 5.25
C SER A 251 -15.48 -3.93 6.55
N LEU A 252 -15.20 -4.58 7.69
CA LEU A 252 -15.72 -4.17 8.99
C LEU A 252 -15.18 -2.80 9.42
N ALA A 253 -13.90 -2.53 9.17
CA ALA A 253 -13.31 -1.23 9.43
C ALA A 253 -13.96 -0.12 8.57
N MET A 254 -14.24 -0.39 7.29
CA MET A 254 -14.93 0.55 6.42
C MET A 254 -16.38 0.81 6.86
N PHE A 255 -17.10 -0.22 7.33
CA PHE A 255 -18.43 -0.03 7.91
C PHE A 255 -18.37 0.84 9.17
N SER A 256 -17.41 0.60 10.05
CA SER A 256 -17.18 1.44 11.23
C SER A 256 -16.82 2.88 10.84
N PHE A 257 -15.92 3.05 9.87
CA PHE A 257 -15.50 4.36 9.38
C PHE A 257 -16.67 5.19 8.83
N VAL A 258 -17.57 4.55 8.09
CA VAL A 258 -18.77 5.21 7.54
C VAL A 258 -19.79 5.54 8.62
N GLY A 259 -19.89 4.71 9.66
CA GLY A 259 -20.81 4.93 10.79
C GLY A 259 -20.29 5.91 11.84
N GLU A 260 -18.97 6.10 11.94
CA GLU A 260 -18.35 7.00 12.91
C GLU A 260 -18.44 8.44 12.42
N GLY A 261 -19.08 9.31 13.21
CA GLY A 261 -19.20 10.74 12.92
C GLY A 261 -17.87 11.49 13.02
N LYS A 262 -17.90 12.82 12.87
CA LYS A 262 -16.71 13.68 12.90
C LYS A 262 -15.92 13.47 14.21
N GLY A 263 -14.75 12.85 14.11
CA GLY A 263 -13.87 12.50 15.21
C GLY A 263 -12.56 11.89 14.71
N HIS A 264 -11.60 11.63 15.60
CA HIS A 264 -10.29 11.05 15.24
C HIS A 264 -10.34 9.54 14.89
N TYR A 265 -11.52 9.04 14.47
CA TYR A 265 -11.79 7.63 14.13
C TYR A 265 -11.29 6.64 15.19
N ARG A 266 -11.50 6.98 16.46
CA ARG A 266 -10.96 6.22 17.60
C ARG A 266 -11.62 4.85 17.67
N ASP A 267 -12.93 4.78 17.40
CA ASP A 267 -13.68 3.54 17.49
C ASP A 267 -13.32 2.62 16.33
N THR A 268 -13.18 3.17 15.13
CA THR A 268 -12.67 2.43 13.95
C THR A 268 -11.27 1.89 14.21
N ARG A 269 -10.36 2.69 14.78
CA ARG A 269 -9.00 2.25 15.12
C ARG A 269 -8.99 1.18 16.21
N ALA A 270 -9.87 1.27 17.20
CA ALA A 270 -10.04 0.26 18.24
C ALA A 270 -10.65 -1.04 17.67
N MET A 271 -11.62 -0.93 16.77
CA MET A 271 -12.25 -2.05 16.09
C MET A 271 -11.22 -2.80 15.24
N ILE A 272 -10.41 -2.10 14.45
CA ILE A 272 -9.33 -2.72 13.65
C ILE A 272 -8.43 -3.56 14.56
N ARG A 273 -7.94 -2.99 15.66
CA ARG A 273 -7.08 -3.70 16.62
C ARG A 273 -7.75 -4.93 17.23
N CYS A 274 -9.02 -4.81 17.61
CA CYS A 274 -9.78 -5.91 18.19
C CYS A 274 -9.99 -7.05 17.18
N ILE A 275 -10.29 -6.72 15.92
CA ILE A 275 -10.52 -7.72 14.87
C ILE A 275 -9.20 -8.39 14.49
N THR A 276 -8.12 -7.64 14.32
CA THR A 276 -6.81 -8.20 14.00
C THR A 276 -6.30 -9.10 15.12
N ASP A 277 -6.50 -8.74 16.40
CA ASP A 277 -6.16 -9.60 17.55
C ASP A 277 -6.92 -10.93 17.59
N LYS A 278 -8.11 -11.00 16.98
CA LYS A 278 -8.93 -12.21 16.95
C LYS A 278 -8.75 -13.04 15.69
N LEU A 279 -8.51 -12.40 14.53
CA LEU A 279 -8.50 -13.05 13.23
C LEU A 279 -7.09 -13.43 12.72
N LEU A 280 -6.05 -12.71 13.17
CA LEU A 280 -4.68 -12.83 12.66
C LEU A 280 -3.72 -13.32 13.75
#